data_AF-A0A968X019-F1
#
_entry.id   AF-A0A968X019-F1
#
_cell.length_a   1.000
_cell.length_b   1.000
_cell.length_c   1.000
_cell.angle_alpha   90.00
_cell.angle_beta   90.00
_cell.angle_gamma   90.00
#
_symmetry.space_group_name_H-M   'P 1'
#
loop_
_entity.id
_entity.type
_entity.pdbx_description
1 polymer ?
#
loop_
_entity_poly.entity_id
_entity_poly.type
_entity_poly.pdbx_seq_one_letter_code
_entity_poly.pdbx_strand_id
1 'polypeptide(L)' 'SSYPLVPGHEVVGIIEKLGDQTKGLATGDRVGLGWFSGSCLSCQPCLSGRHQLCRKTEQIIVSRHERRERCPRSPP' A
#
# COMPACT_ATOMS: atom_id res chain seq x y z
N SER A 1 8.11 2.31 -17.61
CA SER A 1 8.60 1.72 -16.34
C SER A 1 9.91 2.40 -15.98
N SER A 2 10.19 2.54 -14.68
CA SER A 2 11.46 3.10 -14.19
C SER A 2 12.15 2.04 -13.32
N TYR A 3 13.46 1.98 -13.38
CA TYR A 3 14.28 1.02 -12.63
C TYR A 3 15.22 1.76 -11.66
N PRO A 4 15.64 1.10 -10.56
CA PRO A 4 15.27 -0.27 -10.13
C PRO A 4 13.81 -0.44 -9.71
N LEU A 5 13.31 -1.68 -9.84
CA LEU A 5 11.93 -2.05 -9.60
C LEU A 5 11.90 -3.22 -8.61
N VAL A 6 11.10 -3.12 -7.55
CA VAL A 6 10.80 -4.25 -6.67
C VAL A 6 9.45 -4.83 -7.11
N PRO A 7 9.41 -6.01 -7.76
CA PRO A 7 8.17 -6.63 -8.20
C PRO A 7 7.43 -7.30 -7.04
N GLY A 8 6.22 -7.78 -7.31
CA GLY A 8 5.33 -8.45 -6.36
C GLY A 8 4.12 -7.60 -5.99
N HIS A 9 2.92 -8.12 -6.22
CA HIS A 9 1.63 -7.45 -5.94
C HIS A 9 0.58 -8.40 -5.35
N GLU A 10 1.03 -9.57 -4.90
CA GLU A 10 0.24 -10.57 -4.20
C GLU A 10 0.90 -10.80 -2.84
N VAL A 11 0.94 -9.73 -2.04
CA VAL A 11 1.70 -9.73 -0.79
C VAL A 11 0.83 -10.28 0.32
N VAL A 12 1.40 -11.16 1.15
CA VAL A 12 0.84 -11.57 2.44
C VAL A 12 1.94 -11.43 3.48
N GLY A 13 1.61 -10.84 4.64
CA GLY A 13 2.57 -10.61 5.69
C GLY A 13 1.92 -10.36 7.05
N ILE A 14 2.77 -10.09 8.03
CA ILE A 14 2.38 -9.71 9.39
C ILE A 14 2.70 -8.23 9.61
N ILE A 15 1.79 -7.49 10.24
CA ILE A 15 2.05 -6.09 10.60
C ILE A 15 3.12 -6.03 11.70
N GLU A 16 4.28 -5.46 11.38
CA GLU A 16 5.34 -5.19 12.35
C GLU A 16 5.14 -3.86 13.09
N LYS A 17 4.66 -2.83 12.38
CA LYS A 17 4.47 -1.48 12.93
C LYS A 17 3.30 -0.77 12.25
N LEU A 18 2.59 0.02 13.05
CA LEU A 18 1.48 0.88 12.62
C LEU A 18 1.90 2.35 12.60
N GLY A 19 1.24 3.16 11.76
CA GLY A 19 1.36 4.61 11.81
C GLY A 19 0.32 5.21 12.77
N ASP A 20 0.57 6.44 13.23
CA ASP A 20 -0.25 7.09 14.27
C ASP A 20 -1.73 7.26 13.91
N GLN A 21 -2.06 7.25 12.62
CA GLN A 21 -3.42 7.43 12.10
C GLN A 21 -4.06 6.12 11.61
N THR A 22 -3.41 4.97 11.82
CA THR A 22 -3.97 3.67 11.42
C THR A 22 -5.14 3.30 12.32
N LYS A 23 -6.22 2.78 11.72
CA LYS A 23 -7.44 2.37 12.42
C LYS A 23 -7.80 0.95 12.02
N GLY A 24 -8.36 0.18 12.95
CA GLY A 24 -8.92 -1.15 12.69
C GLY A 24 -7.89 -2.25 12.38
N LEU A 25 -6.61 -2.02 12.68
CA LEU A 25 -5.52 -3.00 12.53
C LEU A 25 -4.64 -2.95 13.79
N ALA A 26 -4.00 -4.09 14.10
CA ALA A 26 -3.07 -4.26 15.20
C ALA A 26 -1.72 -4.81 14.72
N THR A 27 -0.64 -4.52 15.45
CA THR A 27 0.64 -5.22 15.28
C THR A 27 0.42 -6.72 15.51
N GLY A 28 0.98 -7.56 14.64
CA GLY A 28 0.78 -9.01 14.66
C GLY A 28 -0.35 -9.51 13.74
N ASP A 29 -1.21 -8.63 13.21
CA ASP A 29 -2.26 -9.04 12.27
C ASP A 29 -1.66 -9.58 10.97
N ARG A 30 -2.25 -10.66 10.46
CA ARG A 30 -1.96 -11.17 9.11
C ARG A 30 -2.80 -10.43 8.09
N VAL A 31 -2.13 -9.77 7.14
CA VAL A 31 -2.78 -8.94 6.12
C VAL A 31 -2.28 -9.29 4.71
N GLY A 32 -3.09 -8.95 3.72
CA GLY A 32 -2.75 -9.06 2.31
C GLY A 32 -2.81 -7.71 1.60
N LEU A 33 -1.97 -7.53 0.58
CA LEU A 33 -2.01 -6.37 -0.30
C LEU A 33 -2.00 -6.82 -1.77
N GLY A 34 -3.01 -6.39 -2.52
CA GLY A 34 -3.17 -6.68 -3.94
C GLY A 34 -2.49 -5.65 -4.85
N TRP A 35 -2.98 -5.48 -6.08
CA TRP A 35 -2.37 -4.58 -7.06
C TRP A 35 -2.29 -3.10 -6.67
N PHE A 36 -3.33 -2.58 -6.01
CA PHE A 36 -3.44 -1.16 -5.69
C PHE A 36 -3.18 -0.88 -4.20
N SER A 37 -2.33 0.10 -3.90
CA SER A 37 -2.11 0.62 -2.54
C SER A 37 -2.97 1.83 -2.20
N GLY A 38 -3.64 2.43 -3.17
CA GLY A 38 -4.35 3.69 -2.97
C GLY A 38 -5.25 4.08 -4.12
N SER A 39 -6.16 5.01 -3.82
CA SER A 39 -7.04 5.69 -4.78
C SER A 39 -7.32 7.10 -4.26
N CYS A 40 -7.97 7.96 -5.06
CA CYS A 40 -8.22 9.35 -4.63
C CYS A 40 -9.28 9.52 -3.54
N LEU A 41 -10.05 8.47 -3.24
CA LEU A 41 -11.13 8.45 -2.24
C LEU A 41 -12.24 9.52 -2.41
N SER A 42 -12.35 10.16 -3.58
CA SER A 42 -13.26 11.29 -3.80
C SER A 42 -14.03 11.27 -5.12
N CYS A 43 -13.65 10.44 -6.09
CA CYS A 43 -14.37 10.34 -7.37
C CYS A 43 -15.56 9.37 -7.29
N GLN A 44 -16.48 9.42 -8.26
CA GLN A 44 -17.67 8.57 -8.28
C GLN A 44 -17.34 7.05 -8.16
N PRO A 45 -16.33 6.50 -8.86
CA PRO A 45 -15.90 5.12 -8.62
C PRO A 45 -15.47 4.85 -7.17
N CYS A 46 -14.69 5.73 -6.55
CA CYS A 46 -14.27 5.55 -5.16
C CYS A 46 -15.45 5.61 -4.19
N LEU A 47 -16.35 6.58 -4.36
CA LEU A 47 -17.51 6.74 -3.48
C LEU A 47 -18.54 5.62 -3.63
N SER A 48 -18.52 4.91 -4.77
CA SER A 48 -19.34 3.71 -5.01
C SER A 48 -18.63 2.39 -4.66
N GLY A 49 -17.48 2.44 -3.98
CA GLY A 49 -16.71 1.26 -3.57
C GLY A 49 -15.93 0.59 -4.71
N ARG A 50 -15.89 1.18 -5.90
CA ARG A 50 -15.19 0.69 -7.09
C ARG A 50 -13.82 1.35 -7.24
N HIS A 51 -13.02 1.31 -6.18
CA HIS A 51 -11.70 1.97 -6.10
C HIS A 51 -10.73 1.54 -7.23
N GLN A 52 -10.86 0.31 -7.72
CA GLN A 52 -10.09 -0.23 -8.84
C GLN A 52 -10.33 0.48 -10.18
N LEU A 53 -11.43 1.24 -10.30
CA LEU A 53 -11.76 2.03 -11.49
C LEU A 53 -11.39 3.51 -11.32
N CYS A 54 -10.72 3.88 -10.22
CA CYS A 54 -10.25 5.24 -10.03
C CYS A 54 -9.19 5.61 -11.08
N ARG A 55 -9.28 6.80 -11.68
CA ARG A 55 -8.25 7.28 -12.63
C ARG A 55 -6.93 7.71 -11.94
N LYS A 56 -6.93 7.77 -10.61
CA LYS A 56 -5.78 8.14 -9.77
C LYS A 56 -5.42 7.00 -8.80
N THR A 57 -5.46 5.76 -9.28
CA THR A 57 -4.98 4.61 -8.49
C THR A 57 -3.47 4.67 -8.30
N GLU A 58 -3.02 4.25 -7.12
CA GLU A 58 -1.61 3.96 -6.86
C GLU A 58 -1.38 2.45 -6.92
N GLN A 59 -0.42 2.03 -7.75
CA GLN A 59 -0.04 0.62 -7.89
C GLN A 59 1.11 0.32 -6.92
N ILE A 60 1.15 -0.90 -6.36
CA ILE A 60 2.21 -1.28 -5.40
C ILE A 60 3.59 -1.32 -6.06
N ILE A 61 3.67 -1.91 -7.25
CA ILE A 61 4.94 -2.14 -7.96
C ILE A 61 5.40 -0.87 -8.69
N VAL A 62 4.47 -0.09 -9.23
CA VAL A 62 4.80 1.00 -10.15
C VAL A 62 4.91 2.32 -9.39
N SER A 63 5.97 3.09 -9.65
CA SER A 63 6.14 4.46 -9.15
C SER A 63 6.33 4.60 -7.63
N ARG A 64 6.87 3.57 -6.95
CA ARG A 64 7.31 3.64 -5.54
C ARG A 64 8.83 3.54 -5.34
N HIS A 65 9.59 3.73 -6.42
CA HIS A 65 11.03 3.89 -6.37
C HIS A 65 11.39 4.99 -5.35
N GLU A 66 12.38 4.74 -4.48
CA GLU A 66 12.90 5.69 -3.47
C GLU A 66 12.04 5.99 -2.23
N ARG A 67 10.86 5.36 -2.02
CA ARG A 67 10.16 5.46 -0.71
C ARG A 67 10.81 4.61 0.39
N ARG A 68 12.15 4.59 0.46
CA ARG A 68 12.95 3.89 1.47
C ARG A 68 12.92 4.59 2.84
N GLU A 69 12.37 5.79 2.90
CA GLU A 69 12.27 6.62 4.10
C GLU A 69 10.87 6.47 4.75
N ARG A 70 10.63 5.39 5.54
CA ARG A 70 9.62 5.39 6.63
C ARG A 70 9.44 4.10 7.44
N CYS A 71 10.15 3.01 7.17
CA CYS A 71 10.31 1.97 8.20
C CYS A 71 11.73 2.08 8.74
N PRO A 72 11.96 2.65 9.94
CA PRO A 72 13.27 2.54 10.55
C PRO A 72 13.56 1.04 10.64
N ARG A 73 14.67 0.62 10.02
CA ARG A 73 15.13 -0.76 10.11
C ARG A 73 15.10 -1.14 11.60
N SER A 74 14.25 -2.10 11.95
CA SER A 74 14.26 -2.77 13.25
C SER A 74 15.73 -3.16 13.51
N PRO A 75 16.32 -2.83 14.67
CA PRO A 75 17.62 -3.39 14.99
C PRO A 75 17.50 -4.93 15.08
N PRO A 76 18.61 -5.66 14.86
CA PRO A 76 18.61 -7.12 14.94
C PRO A 76 18.15 -7.65 16.29
#